data_AF-A0A5D2JC88-F1
#
_entry.id   AF-A0A5D2JC88-F1
#
_cell.length_a   1.000
_cell.length_b   1.000
_cell.length_c   1.000
_cell.angle_alpha   90.00
_cell.angle_beta   90.00
_cell.angle_gamma   90.00
#
_symmetry.space_group_name_H-M   'P 1'
#
loop_
_entity.id
_entity.type
_entity.pdbx_description
1 polymer ?
#
loop_
_entity_poly.entity_id
_entity_poly.type
_entity_poly.pdbx_seq_one_letter_code
_entity_poly.pdbx_strand_id
1 'polypeptide(L)'
;MWHADLKPHASGDFSIAVVQANNCLEDQSQVFTSPFATYVGVYDGHGGPEASRFVNKHLFPFLHKFATEQGGLSADVIKKAFNATEEEFLRLVKRSLSVRPQIASVGSCCLVGAISIDVLYVANLGDSRAVLGRKASGDKENTVVAERLSTDHNVGVEEVRKEVEELHPDDSHIVVYTRGVWRIKGIIQAPEA
;
A
#
# COMPACT_ATOMS: atom_id res chain seq x y z
N MET A 1 -12.48 -16.38 6.46
CA MET A 1 -12.22 -16.07 5.03
C MET A 1 -13.43 -15.31 4.52
N TRP A 2 -13.21 -14.16 3.90
CA TRP A 2 -14.22 -13.37 3.22
C TRP A 2 -13.80 -13.21 1.76
N HIS A 3 -14.73 -13.26 0.83
CA HIS A 3 -14.46 -12.98 -0.57
C HIS A 3 -15.65 -12.28 -1.21
N ALA A 4 -15.39 -11.60 -2.32
CA ALA A 4 -16.37 -11.20 -3.29
C ALA A 4 -16.19 -12.04 -4.55
N ASP A 5 -17.31 -12.51 -5.10
CA ASP A 5 -17.35 -13.08 -6.45
C ASP A 5 -16.91 -12.04 -7.49
N LEU A 6 -16.74 -12.48 -8.73
CA LEU A 6 -16.41 -11.59 -9.84
C LEU A 6 -17.42 -10.45 -9.96
N LYS A 7 -16.90 -9.22 -9.99
CA LYS A 7 -17.65 -7.98 -10.12
C LYS A 7 -17.13 -7.20 -11.32
N PRO A 8 -18.02 -6.52 -12.08
CA PRO A 8 -17.61 -5.73 -13.21
C PRO A 8 -16.84 -4.47 -12.76
N HIS A 9 -15.91 -4.03 -13.59
CA HIS A 9 -15.27 -2.71 -13.52
C HIS A 9 -15.11 -2.14 -14.94
N ALA A 10 -14.46 -0.97 -15.09
CA ALA A 10 -14.39 -0.23 -16.36
C ALA A 10 -13.83 -1.03 -17.55
N SER A 11 -13.03 -2.07 -17.31
CA SER A 11 -12.27 -2.78 -18.35
C SER A 11 -12.32 -4.31 -18.22
N GLY A 12 -13.27 -4.86 -17.47
CA GLY A 12 -13.38 -6.30 -17.24
C GLY A 12 -14.04 -6.64 -15.91
N ASP A 13 -13.57 -7.70 -15.27
CA ASP A 13 -14.04 -8.17 -13.97
C ASP A 13 -12.90 -8.22 -12.95
N PHE A 14 -13.25 -7.99 -11.67
CA PHE A 14 -12.34 -8.13 -10.55
C PHE A 14 -12.95 -9.05 -9.49
N SER A 15 -12.09 -9.68 -8.69
CA SER A 15 -12.50 -10.36 -7.46
C SER A 15 -11.56 -9.96 -6.34
N ILE A 16 -12.00 -10.12 -5.10
CA ILE A 16 -11.21 -9.82 -3.92
C ILE A 16 -11.49 -10.83 -2.82
N ALA A 17 -10.45 -11.27 -2.11
CA ALA A 17 -10.58 -12.18 -1.00
C ALA A 17 -9.61 -11.79 0.12
N VAL A 18 -10.01 -12.04 1.36
CA VAL A 18 -9.24 -11.79 2.57
C VAL A 18 -9.33 -13.02 3.48
N VAL A 19 -8.17 -13.48 3.95
CA VAL A 19 -8.06 -14.60 4.88
C VAL A 19 -7.39 -14.09 6.15
N GLN A 20 -8.11 -14.14 7.26
CA GLN A 20 -7.60 -13.69 8.55
C GLN A 20 -6.63 -14.72 9.13
N ALA A 21 -5.39 -14.29 9.41
CA ALA A 21 -4.38 -15.08 10.12
C ALA A 21 -4.23 -14.65 11.59
N ASN A 22 -4.33 -13.35 11.86
CA ASN A 22 -4.13 -12.77 13.20
C ASN A 22 -5.44 -12.77 14.01
N ASN A 23 -5.35 -12.64 15.35
CA ASN A 23 -6.54 -12.53 16.21
C ASN A 23 -7.44 -11.34 15.84
N CYS A 24 -6.82 -10.23 15.44
CA CYS A 24 -7.49 -9.10 14.80
C CYS A 24 -7.04 -9.04 13.34
N LEU A 25 -7.98 -8.92 12.39
CA LEU A 25 -7.63 -8.69 11.00
C LEU A 25 -7.08 -7.27 10.85
N GLU A 26 -5.78 -7.16 10.61
CA GLU A 26 -5.06 -5.91 10.38
C GLU A 26 -5.15 -5.50 8.90
N ASP A 27 -5.12 -6.46 7.97
CA ASP A 27 -5.29 -6.19 6.55
C ASP A 27 -6.61 -5.50 6.23
N GLN A 28 -6.54 -4.50 5.37
CA GLN A 28 -7.69 -3.84 4.78
C GLN A 28 -7.55 -3.82 3.26
N SER A 29 -8.67 -3.77 2.56
CA SER A 29 -8.68 -3.61 1.12
C SER A 29 -9.94 -2.91 0.66
N GLN A 30 -9.89 -2.29 -0.52
CA GLN A 30 -11.05 -1.65 -1.10
C GLN A 30 -10.93 -1.55 -2.62
N VAL A 31 -12.09 -1.55 -3.28
CA VAL A 31 -12.19 -1.33 -4.73
C VAL A 31 -13.24 -0.27 -4.99
N PHE A 32 -12.87 0.74 -5.78
CA PHE A 32 -13.79 1.72 -6.35
C PHE A 32 -13.88 1.47 -7.85
N THR A 33 -15.09 1.50 -8.40
CA THR A 33 -15.33 1.33 -9.83
C THR A 33 -16.26 2.43 -10.32
N SER A 34 -15.92 3.00 -11.47
CA SER A 34 -16.79 3.85 -12.28
C SER A 34 -16.65 3.45 -13.76
N PRO A 35 -17.48 3.99 -14.67
CA PRO A 35 -17.32 3.73 -16.10
C PRO A 35 -15.95 4.14 -16.68
N PHE A 36 -15.19 5.00 -15.99
CA PHE A 36 -13.95 5.59 -16.51
C PHE A 36 -12.73 5.33 -15.61
N ALA A 37 -12.93 4.72 -14.43
CA ALA A 37 -11.87 4.51 -13.48
C ALA A 37 -12.11 3.26 -12.62
N THR A 38 -11.03 2.58 -12.25
CA THR A 38 -11.02 1.49 -11.27
C THR A 38 -9.86 1.71 -10.32
N TYR A 39 -10.12 1.88 -9.03
CA TYR A 39 -9.09 2.01 -8.00
C TYR A 39 -9.14 0.80 -7.09
N VAL A 40 -7.97 0.24 -6.78
CA VAL A 40 -7.79 -0.91 -5.91
C VAL A 40 -6.77 -0.53 -4.85
N GLY A 41 -7.10 -0.78 -3.59
CA GLY A 41 -6.22 -0.54 -2.45
C GLY A 41 -6.04 -1.82 -1.63
N VAL A 42 -4.79 -2.12 -1.26
CA VAL A 42 -4.40 -3.20 -0.35
C VAL A 42 -3.50 -2.61 0.72
N TYR A 43 -3.87 -2.82 1.98
CA TYR A 43 -3.22 -2.19 3.13
C TYR A 43 -2.91 -3.26 4.18
N ASP A 44 -1.63 -3.62 4.31
CA ASP A 44 -1.14 -4.58 5.31
C ASP A 44 -0.83 -3.83 6.60
N GLY A 45 -1.72 -3.97 7.59
CA GLY A 45 -1.59 -3.28 8.87
C GLY A 45 -0.70 -4.05 9.85
N HIS A 46 0.02 -3.34 10.70
CA HIS A 46 0.84 -3.94 11.76
C HIS A 46 0.79 -3.12 13.05
N GLY A 47 0.92 -3.82 14.18
CA GLY A 47 0.85 -3.22 15.51
C GLY A 47 -0.58 -2.88 15.96
N GLY A 48 -1.58 -3.16 15.12
CA GLY A 48 -2.98 -2.80 15.28
C GLY A 48 -3.64 -2.46 13.93
N PRO A 49 -4.97 -2.65 13.78
CA PRO A 49 -5.68 -2.36 12.53
C PRO A 49 -5.97 -0.87 12.29
N GLU A 50 -5.61 0.02 13.22
CA GLU A 50 -6.02 1.42 13.20
C GLU A 50 -5.48 2.19 11.98
N ALA A 51 -4.21 1.99 11.61
CA ALA A 51 -3.61 2.66 10.46
C ALA A 51 -4.22 2.18 9.14
N SER A 52 -4.29 0.88 8.90
CA SER A 52 -4.85 0.31 7.68
C SER A 52 -6.33 0.67 7.50
N ARG A 53 -7.12 0.70 8.59
CA ARG A 53 -8.51 1.19 8.58
C ARG A 53 -8.60 2.68 8.31
N PHE A 54 -7.66 3.47 8.82
CA PHE A 54 -7.60 4.90 8.54
C PHE A 54 -7.33 5.14 7.05
N VAL A 55 -6.31 4.47 6.48
CA VAL A 55 -5.99 4.54 5.05
C VAL A 55 -7.20 4.16 4.20
N ASN A 56 -7.83 3.02 4.51
CA ASN A 56 -9.04 2.55 3.81
C ASN A 56 -10.12 3.64 3.77
N LYS A 57 -10.41 4.27 4.91
CA LYS A 57 -11.46 5.28 5.01
C LYS A 57 -11.13 6.62 4.30
N HIS A 58 -9.87 7.04 4.23
CA HIS A 58 -9.52 8.42 3.84
C HIS A 58 -8.82 8.54 2.48
N LEU A 59 -8.05 7.53 2.06
CA LEU A 59 -7.20 7.64 0.87
C LEU A 59 -8.00 7.85 -0.42
N PHE A 60 -9.04 7.04 -0.64
CA PHE A 60 -9.88 7.17 -1.85
C PHE A 60 -10.67 8.48 -1.88
N PRO A 61 -11.28 8.95 -0.76
CA PRO A 61 -11.83 10.30 -0.70
C PRO A 61 -10.84 11.41 -1.09
N PHE A 62 -9.58 11.34 -0.62
CA PHE A 62 -8.55 12.30 -1.04
C PHE A 62 -8.19 12.18 -2.52
N LEU A 63 -8.05 10.95 -3.05
CA LEU A 63 -7.84 10.72 -4.47
C LEU A 63 -8.96 11.34 -5.31
N HIS A 64 -10.22 11.12 -4.95
CA HIS A 64 -11.37 11.70 -5.66
C HIS A 64 -11.38 13.23 -5.59
N LYS A 65 -11.14 13.80 -4.41
CA LYS A 65 -11.06 15.24 -4.22
C LYS A 65 -9.99 15.84 -5.13
N PHE A 66 -8.76 15.34 -5.05
CA PHE A 66 -7.63 15.91 -5.77
C PHE A 66 -7.68 15.62 -7.28
N ALA A 67 -8.20 14.47 -7.70
CA ALA A 67 -8.46 14.20 -9.11
C ALA A 67 -9.51 15.16 -9.68
N THR A 68 -10.56 15.47 -8.92
CA THR A 68 -11.59 16.44 -9.34
C THR A 68 -11.01 17.84 -9.45
N GLU A 69 -10.21 18.28 -8.48
CA GLU A 69 -9.54 19.59 -8.48
C GLU A 69 -8.55 19.75 -9.66
N GLN A 70 -7.89 18.68 -10.09
CA GLN A 70 -6.83 18.72 -11.11
C GLN A 70 -7.26 18.18 -12.48
N GLY A 71 -8.54 17.84 -12.66
CA GLY A 71 -9.09 17.40 -13.94
C GLY A 71 -8.77 15.95 -14.34
N GLY A 72 -8.38 15.10 -13.38
CA GLY A 72 -8.11 13.68 -13.62
C GLY A 72 -7.14 13.08 -12.63
N LEU A 73 -6.96 11.76 -12.71
CA LEU A 73 -5.93 11.08 -11.93
C LEU A 73 -4.55 11.30 -12.56
N SER A 74 -3.56 11.58 -11.73
CA SER A 74 -2.16 11.72 -12.12
C SER A 74 -1.24 11.24 -10.99
N ALA A 75 0.05 11.07 -11.28
CA ALA A 75 1.03 10.74 -10.24
C ALA A 75 1.06 11.79 -9.11
N ASP A 76 0.90 13.07 -9.44
CA ASP A 76 0.90 14.16 -8.45
C ASP A 76 -0.37 14.16 -7.60
N VAL A 77 -1.53 13.87 -8.19
CA VAL A 77 -2.79 13.66 -7.45
C VAL A 77 -2.65 12.51 -6.46
N ILE A 78 -2.04 11.41 -6.88
CA ILE A 78 -1.80 10.25 -6.02
C ILE A 78 -0.87 10.63 -4.87
N LYS A 79 0.27 11.25 -5.13
CA LYS A 79 1.19 11.73 -4.09
C LYS A 79 0.51 12.69 -3.11
N LYS A 80 -0.29 13.63 -3.61
CA LYS A 80 -1.05 14.58 -2.78
C LYS A 80 -2.05 13.86 -1.87
N ALA A 81 -2.72 12.82 -2.38
CA ALA A 81 -3.66 12.02 -1.59
C ALA A 81 -2.97 11.21 -0.49
N PHE A 82 -1.83 10.61 -0.80
CA PHE A 82 -1.00 9.90 0.19
C PHE A 82 -0.52 10.86 1.29
N ASN A 83 0.06 12.01 0.93
CA ASN A 83 0.52 13.01 1.89
C ASN A 83 -0.60 13.53 2.78
N ALA A 84 -1.77 13.84 2.21
CA ALA A 84 -2.92 14.29 3.01
C ALA A 84 -3.43 13.20 3.97
N THR A 85 -3.42 11.94 3.54
CA THR A 85 -3.79 10.80 4.39
C THR A 85 -2.83 10.65 5.57
N GLU A 86 -1.52 10.74 5.30
CA GLU A 86 -0.47 10.66 6.33
C GLU A 86 -0.56 11.82 7.32
N GLU A 87 -0.66 13.07 6.82
CA GLU A 87 -0.80 14.25 7.67
C GLU A 87 -2.02 14.17 8.59
N GLU A 88 -3.16 13.71 8.07
CA GLU A 88 -4.36 13.53 8.89
C GLU A 88 -4.21 12.40 9.91
N PHE A 89 -3.51 11.32 9.55
CA PHE A 89 -3.23 10.22 10.48
C PHE A 89 -2.28 10.65 11.60
N LEU A 90 -1.18 11.35 11.27
CA LEU A 90 -0.26 11.92 12.25
C LEU A 90 -0.98 12.88 13.22
N ARG A 91 -1.93 13.68 12.72
CA ARG A 91 -2.76 14.54 13.57
C ARG A 91 -3.65 13.70 14.51
N LEU A 92 -4.20 12.59 14.04
CA LEU A 92 -4.98 11.67 14.87
C LEU A 92 -4.11 11.03 15.95
N VAL A 93 -2.91 10.57 15.60
CA VAL A 93 -1.92 9.99 16.52
C VAL A 93 -1.58 11.00 17.62
N LYS A 94 -1.15 12.22 17.25
CA LYS A 94 -0.81 13.30 18.20
C LYS A 94 -1.94 13.60 19.19
N ARG A 95 -3.20 13.64 18.71
CA ARG A 95 -4.38 13.89 19.57
C ARG A 95 -4.73 12.71 20.47
N SER A 96 -4.44 11.49 20.03
CA SER A 96 -4.80 10.26 20.75
C SER A 96 -3.70 9.79 21.70
N LEU A 97 -2.45 10.26 21.52
CA LEU A 97 -1.27 9.74 22.20
C LEU A 97 -1.37 9.71 23.72
N SER A 98 -1.95 10.76 24.34
CA SER A 98 -2.07 10.85 25.80
C SER A 98 -3.09 9.87 26.40
N VAL A 99 -4.07 9.43 25.62
CA VAL A 99 -5.16 8.54 26.07
C VAL A 99 -4.93 7.11 25.59
N ARG A 100 -4.31 6.94 24.41
CA ARG A 100 -4.04 5.66 23.75
C ARG A 100 -2.62 5.67 23.16
N PRO A 101 -1.57 5.56 23.98
CA PRO A 101 -0.18 5.62 23.51
C PRO A 101 0.18 4.59 22.43
N GLN A 102 -0.48 3.43 22.44
CA GLN A 102 -0.29 2.36 21.46
C GLN A 102 -0.57 2.78 20.01
N ILE A 103 -1.33 3.86 19.78
CA ILE A 103 -1.57 4.42 18.45
C ILE A 103 -0.27 4.88 17.77
N ALA A 104 0.81 5.11 18.52
CA ALA A 104 2.11 5.50 17.97
C ALA A 104 2.94 4.32 17.45
N SER A 105 2.51 3.08 17.71
CA SER A 105 3.19 1.87 17.24
C SER A 105 2.38 1.10 16.18
N VAL A 106 1.29 1.69 15.67
CA VAL A 106 0.50 1.11 14.59
C VAL A 106 0.94 1.72 13.26
N GLY A 107 0.98 0.91 12.22
CA GLY A 107 1.33 1.35 10.88
C GLY A 107 0.67 0.48 9.83
N SER A 108 0.86 0.83 8.56
CA SER A 108 0.31 0.07 7.44
C SER A 108 1.19 0.24 6.21
N CYS A 109 1.49 -0.86 5.52
CA CYS A 109 1.85 -0.78 4.11
C CYS A 109 0.64 -0.24 3.33
N CYS A 110 0.89 0.39 2.20
CA CYS A 110 -0.15 0.93 1.33
C CYS A 110 0.20 0.73 -0.14
N LEU A 111 -0.53 -0.17 -0.80
CA LEU A 111 -0.49 -0.38 -2.23
C LEU A 111 -1.78 0.13 -2.87
N VAL A 112 -1.65 0.97 -3.88
CA VAL A 112 -2.75 1.43 -4.72
C VAL A 112 -2.46 1.10 -6.17
N GLY A 113 -3.38 0.39 -6.82
CA GLY A 113 -3.47 0.28 -8.28
C GLY A 113 -4.65 1.08 -8.79
N ALA A 114 -4.46 1.89 -9.82
CA ALA A 114 -5.55 2.66 -10.41
C ALA A 114 -5.50 2.62 -11.93
N ILE A 115 -6.60 2.22 -12.56
CA ILE A 115 -6.81 2.27 -14.00
C ILE A 115 -7.70 3.48 -14.25
N SER A 116 -7.24 4.46 -15.02
CA SER A 116 -8.04 5.62 -15.40
C SER A 116 -7.64 6.08 -16.80
N ILE A 117 -8.63 6.18 -17.70
CA ILE A 117 -8.44 6.61 -19.10
C ILE A 117 -7.27 5.86 -19.76
N ASP A 118 -7.33 4.52 -19.75
CA ASP A 118 -6.33 3.61 -20.32
C ASP A 118 -4.91 3.71 -19.74
N VAL A 119 -4.73 4.44 -18.64
CA VAL A 119 -3.46 4.50 -17.91
C VAL A 119 -3.56 3.71 -16.61
N LEU A 120 -2.59 2.82 -16.38
CA LEU A 120 -2.40 2.12 -15.12
C LEU A 120 -1.36 2.86 -14.26
N TYR A 121 -1.79 3.29 -13.07
CA TYR A 121 -0.95 3.86 -12.03
C TYR A 121 -0.76 2.82 -10.92
N VAL A 122 0.46 2.74 -10.39
CA VAL A 122 0.80 1.94 -9.21
C VAL A 122 1.58 2.81 -8.25
N ALA A 123 1.10 2.90 -7.01
CA ALA A 123 1.79 3.55 -5.91
C ALA A 123 1.95 2.55 -4.76
N ASN A 124 3.17 2.44 -4.23
CA ASN A 124 3.51 1.46 -3.21
C ASN A 124 4.32 2.11 -2.08
N LEU A 125 3.88 1.87 -0.85
CA LEU A 125 4.61 2.14 0.39
C LEU A 125 4.65 0.84 1.19
N GLY A 126 5.85 0.30 1.41
CA GLY A 126 6.05 -0.99 2.07
C GLY A 126 6.21 -2.16 1.09
N ASP A 127 5.86 -3.36 1.52
CA ASP A 127 6.21 -4.62 0.87
C ASP A 127 5.01 -5.40 0.28
N SER A 128 3.84 -4.77 0.24
CA SER A 128 2.76 -5.19 -0.66
C SER A 128 3.18 -5.07 -2.12
N ARG A 129 2.56 -5.86 -3.03
CA ARG A 129 3.00 -5.93 -4.42
C ARG A 129 1.89 -5.95 -5.46
N ALA A 130 2.07 -5.15 -6.52
CA ALA A 130 1.29 -5.24 -7.75
C ALA A 130 2.04 -6.06 -8.82
N VAL A 131 1.32 -6.97 -9.48
CA VAL A 131 1.84 -7.83 -10.55
C VAL A 131 0.85 -7.86 -11.70
N LEU A 132 1.33 -7.60 -12.92
CA LEU A 132 0.57 -7.69 -14.15
C LEU A 132 0.77 -9.07 -14.80
N GLY A 133 -0.31 -9.79 -15.05
CA GLY A 133 -0.30 -10.97 -15.89
C GLY A 133 -0.43 -10.58 -17.36
N ARG A 134 0.62 -10.74 -18.16
CA ARG A 134 0.62 -10.43 -19.59
C ARG A 134 0.65 -11.72 -20.42
N LYS A 135 -0.27 -11.87 -21.37
CA LYS A 135 -0.22 -12.98 -22.34
C LYS A 135 1.04 -12.83 -23.19
N ALA A 136 1.84 -13.89 -23.29
CA ALA A 136 3.04 -13.88 -24.11
C ALA A 136 2.69 -13.74 -25.61
N SER A 137 3.44 -12.93 -26.34
CA SER A 137 3.32 -12.83 -27.79
C SER A 137 4.14 -13.95 -28.46
N GLY A 138 3.51 -14.79 -29.30
CA GLY A 138 4.15 -15.86 -30.07
C GLY A 138 3.38 -17.19 -30.06
N ASP A 139 3.92 -18.22 -30.72
CA ASP A 139 3.29 -19.55 -30.97
C ASP A 139 2.91 -20.35 -29.71
N LYS A 140 3.26 -19.86 -28.52
CA LYS A 140 2.81 -20.44 -27.24
C LYS A 140 1.62 -19.67 -26.70
N GLU A 141 0.51 -19.76 -27.43
CA GLU A 141 -0.73 -18.97 -27.29
C GLU A 141 -1.41 -19.06 -25.90
N ASN A 142 -0.84 -19.79 -24.94
CA ASN A 142 -1.39 -19.99 -23.60
C ASN A 142 -0.40 -19.69 -22.45
N THR A 143 0.73 -19.03 -22.75
CA THR A 143 1.69 -18.64 -21.71
C THR A 143 1.35 -17.27 -21.14
N VAL A 144 1.25 -17.14 -19.81
CA VAL A 144 1.13 -15.86 -19.11
C VAL A 144 2.46 -15.55 -18.43
N VAL A 145 2.97 -14.34 -18.64
CA VAL A 145 4.17 -13.81 -17.99
C VAL A 145 3.74 -12.91 -16.84
N ALA A 146 4.32 -13.11 -15.67
CA ALA A 146 4.13 -12.23 -14.52
C ALA A 146 5.15 -11.07 -14.59
N GLU A 147 4.65 -9.85 -14.67
CA GLU A 147 5.44 -8.63 -14.72
C GLU A 147 5.20 -7.83 -13.43
N ARG A 148 6.25 -7.67 -12.63
CA ARG A 148 6.18 -6.92 -11.38
C ARG A 148 6.04 -5.42 -11.68
N LEU A 149 5.08 -4.75 -11.06
CA LEU A 149 4.81 -3.32 -11.26
C LEU A 149 5.23 -2.44 -10.09
N SER A 150 5.57 -3.01 -8.94
CA SER A 150 6.06 -2.28 -7.76
C SER A 150 7.32 -2.91 -7.19
N THR A 151 8.19 -2.08 -6.62
CA THR A 151 9.34 -2.53 -5.83
C THR A 151 8.95 -2.57 -4.36
N ASP A 152 9.30 -3.65 -3.68
CA ASP A 152 9.08 -3.76 -2.24
C ASP A 152 10.00 -2.79 -1.51
N HIS A 153 9.43 -1.95 -0.65
CA HIS A 153 10.20 -1.14 0.30
C HIS A 153 10.32 -1.94 1.60
N ASN A 154 11.33 -2.81 1.63
CA ASN A 154 11.62 -3.71 2.74
C ASN A 154 13.12 -3.77 2.96
N VAL A 155 13.60 -3.71 4.20
CA VAL A 155 15.05 -3.80 4.51
C VAL A 155 15.66 -5.19 4.26
N GLY A 156 14.89 -6.16 3.77
CA GLY A 156 15.44 -7.34 3.13
C GLY A 156 16.11 -7.04 1.78
N VAL A 157 15.73 -5.94 1.14
CA VAL A 157 16.31 -5.41 -0.11
C VAL A 157 17.52 -4.55 0.22
N GLU A 158 18.66 -4.81 -0.42
CA GLU A 158 19.93 -4.17 -0.09
C GLU A 158 19.91 -2.66 -0.33
N GLU A 159 19.29 -2.22 -1.42
CA GLU A 159 19.16 -0.82 -1.78
C GLU A 159 18.38 -0.03 -0.73
N VAL A 160 17.28 -0.61 -0.23
CA VAL A 160 16.46 -0.01 0.84
C VAL A 160 17.22 0.02 2.15
N ARG A 161 18.05 -1.00 2.47
CA ARG A 161 18.90 -0.94 3.67
C ARG A 161 19.88 0.23 3.62
N LYS A 162 20.57 0.39 2.48
CA LYS A 162 21.55 1.47 2.28
C LYS A 162 20.89 2.82 2.43
N GLU A 163 19.72 3.00 1.81
CA GLU A 163 18.93 4.24 1.95
C GLU A 163 18.58 4.54 3.41
N VAL A 164 18.09 3.54 4.16
CA VAL A 164 17.74 3.71 5.58
C VAL A 164 18.97 4.05 6.43
N GLU A 165 20.11 3.40 6.18
CA GLU A 165 21.39 3.67 6.86
C GLU A 165 21.91 5.08 6.55
N GLU A 166 21.82 5.54 5.29
CA GLU A 166 22.23 6.88 4.86
C GLU A 166 21.39 7.99 5.49
N LEU A 167 20.08 7.75 5.69
CA LEU A 167 19.18 8.69 6.36
C LEU A 167 19.43 8.76 7.88
N HIS A 168 20.12 7.79 8.48
CA HIS A 168 20.36 7.69 9.92
C HIS A 168 21.85 7.45 10.23
N PRO A 169 22.76 8.36 9.83
CA PRO A 169 24.21 8.14 9.95
C PRO A 169 24.69 7.99 11.40
N ASP A 170 23.93 8.52 12.36
CA ASP A 170 24.25 8.47 13.80
C ASP A 170 23.68 7.24 14.51
N ASP A 171 22.86 6.42 13.83
CA ASP A 171 22.24 5.22 14.41
C ASP A 171 22.80 3.96 13.76
N SER A 172 23.95 3.50 14.25
CA SER A 172 24.60 2.24 13.81
C SER A 172 23.75 0.97 13.99
N HIS A 173 22.62 1.06 14.70
CA HIS A 173 21.68 -0.04 14.93
C HIS A 173 20.35 0.19 14.21
N ILE A 174 20.29 1.13 13.25
CA ILE A 174 19.06 1.45 12.53
C ILE A 174 18.56 0.24 11.74
N VAL A 175 19.43 -0.53 11.10
CA VAL A 175 19.11 -1.79 10.43
C VAL A 175 19.89 -2.93 11.08
N VAL A 176 19.17 -3.96 11.54
CA VAL A 176 19.76 -5.10 12.28
C VAL A 176 19.28 -6.41 11.68
N TYR A 177 20.20 -7.35 11.48
CA TYR A 177 19.85 -8.73 11.15
C TYR A 177 19.49 -9.50 12.41
N THR A 178 18.23 -9.90 12.54
CA THR A 178 17.75 -10.64 13.72
C THR A 178 16.63 -11.60 13.34
N ARG A 179 16.60 -12.76 13.99
CA ARG A 179 15.60 -13.82 13.75
C ARG A 179 15.52 -14.24 12.27
N GLY A 180 16.65 -14.27 11.58
CA GLY A 180 16.77 -14.74 10.19
C GLY A 180 16.42 -13.71 9.12
N VAL A 181 16.04 -12.48 9.48
CA VAL A 181 15.67 -11.41 8.55
C VAL A 181 16.25 -10.06 8.99
N TRP A 182 16.35 -9.12 8.05
CA TRP A 182 16.75 -7.73 8.33
C TRP A 182 15.55 -6.93 8.85
N ARG A 183 15.77 -6.10 9.87
CA ARG A 183 14.72 -5.29 10.51
C ARG A 183 15.22 -3.91 10.90
N ILE A 184 14.35 -2.91 10.84
CA ILE A 184 14.58 -1.57 11.36
C ILE A 184 14.46 -1.63 12.89
N LYS A 185 15.54 -1.25 13.59
CA LYS A 185 15.68 -1.31 15.05
C LYS A 185 15.32 -2.67 15.66
N GLY A 186 15.43 -3.74 14.87
CA GLY A 186 15.04 -5.10 15.27
C GLY A 186 13.52 -5.36 15.33
N ILE A 187 12.68 -4.42 14.89
CA ILE A 187 11.22 -4.45 15.06
C ILE A 187 10.53 -4.83 13.74
N ILE A 188 10.58 -3.95 12.72
CA ILE A 188 9.79 -4.04 11.49
C ILE A 188 10.68 -4.22 10.25
N GLN A 189 10.13 -4.70 9.13
CA GLN A 189 10.89 -4.87 7.87
C GLN A 189 10.59 -3.79 6.83
N ALA A 190 9.39 -3.21 6.83
CA ALA A 190 9.05 -2.07 5.98
C ALA A 190 9.50 -0.76 6.65
N PRO A 191 10.22 0.13 5.95
CA PRO A 191 10.41 1.49 6.40
C PRO A 191 9.09 2.23 6.48
N GLU A 192 8.90 3.00 7.55
CA GLU A 192 7.86 4.03 7.62
C GLU A 192 8.33 5.22 6.77
N ALA A 193 7.44 5.79 5.95
CA ALA A 193 7.74 6.89 5.03
C ALA A 193 7.67 8.27 5.71
#